data_AF-A0A3A4XMR1-F1
#
_entry.id   AF-A0A3A4XMR1-F1
#
_cell.length_a   1.000
_cell.length_b   1.000
_cell.length_c   1.000
_cell.angle_alpha   90.00
_cell.angle_beta   90.00
_cell.angle_gamma   90.00
#
_symmetry.space_group_name_H-M   'P 1'
#
loop_
_entity.id
_entity.type
_entity.pdbx_description
1 polymer ?
#
loop_
_entity_poly.entity_id
_entity_poly.type
_entity_poly.pdbx_seq_one_letter_code
_entity_poly.pdbx_strand_id
1 'polypeptide(L)'
;MKFSIGTVTKEQAKDTGMAMVLILLLTGFVTENPLFIKIAVPVLIIDMIVPAIYKPVALIWLRLSHLIGTFVSRILLTLVFYLVVTPIGLIRQILGYDSLYLKKFKGGSESVMKVRVITYDKSDIEKPY
;
A
#
# COMPACT_ATOMS: atom_id res chain seq x y z
N MET A 1 5.81 -8.54 -8.09
CA MET A 1 5.79 -7.64 -9.27
C MET A 1 6.98 -6.69 -9.17
N LYS A 2 8.12 -7.00 -9.82
CA LYS A 2 9.31 -6.13 -9.82
C LYS A 2 9.09 -5.04 -10.88
N PHE A 3 8.69 -3.84 -10.45
CA PHE A 3 8.70 -2.67 -11.33
C PHE A 3 10.16 -2.37 -11.70
N SER A 4 10.51 -2.58 -12.96
CA SER A 4 11.86 -2.34 -13.49
C SER A 4 12.14 -0.84 -13.50
N ILE A 5 13.08 -0.39 -12.67
CA ILE A 5 13.45 1.02 -12.42
C ILE A 5 14.19 1.66 -13.61
N GLY A 6 14.32 0.95 -14.75
CA GLY A 6 15.22 1.32 -15.84
C GLY A 6 14.63 2.15 -16.98
N THR A 7 13.33 2.07 -17.29
CA THR A 7 12.80 2.74 -18.49
C THR A 7 11.38 3.28 -18.28
N VAL A 8 11.27 4.61 -18.18
CA VAL A 8 9.96 5.29 -18.27
C VAL A 8 9.40 5.05 -19.68
N THR A 9 8.21 4.48 -19.77
CA THR A 9 7.55 4.25 -21.07
C THR A 9 7.08 5.57 -21.67
N LYS A 10 6.86 5.61 -22.99
CA LYS A 10 6.33 6.81 -23.66
C LYS A 10 4.95 7.21 -23.10
N GLU A 11 4.14 6.22 -22.73
CA GLU A 11 2.83 6.42 -22.09
C GLU A 11 2.97 7.08 -20.72
N GLN A 12 3.86 6.58 -19.85
CA GLN A 12 4.10 7.19 -18.53
C GLN A 12 4.63 8.62 -18.61
N ALA A 13 5.45 8.92 -19.63
CA ALA A 13 5.93 10.27 -19.85
C ALA A 13 4.80 11.21 -20.28
N LYS A 14 3.91 10.75 -21.17
CA LYS A 14 2.70 11.47 -21.58
C LYS A 14 1.73 11.67 -20.40
N ASP A 15 1.48 10.64 -19.60
CA ASP A 15 0.61 10.74 -18.42
C ASP A 15 1.14 11.75 -17.40
N THR A 16 2.46 11.82 -17.25
CA THR A 16 3.12 12.82 -16.39
C THR A 16 2.97 14.23 -16.98
N GLY A 17 3.12 14.40 -18.29
CA GLY A 17 2.90 15.68 -18.97
C GLY A 17 1.45 16.16 -18.85
N MET A 18 0.48 15.26 -19.05
CA MET A 18 -0.94 15.55 -18.84
C MET A 18 -1.23 15.94 -17.39
N ALA A 19 -0.63 15.27 -16.41
CA ALA A 19 -0.77 15.62 -15.00
C ALA A 19 -0.22 17.02 -14.70
N MET A 20 0.94 17.40 -15.28
CA MET A 20 1.49 18.75 -15.13
C MET A 20 0.59 19.83 -15.74
N VAL A 21 0.06 19.58 -16.93
CA VAL A 21 -0.88 20.51 -17.56
C VAL A 21 -2.13 20.68 -16.69
N LEU A 22 -2.66 19.58 -16.16
CA LEU A 22 -3.81 19.62 -15.26
C LEU A 22 -3.50 20.45 -14.01
N ILE A 23 -2.33 20.27 -13.39
CA ILE A 23 -1.91 21.09 -12.24
C ILE A 23 -1.84 22.58 -12.61
N LEU A 24 -1.27 22.93 -13.77
CA LEU A 24 -1.20 24.33 -14.23
C LEU A 24 -2.57 24.95 -14.52
N LEU A 25 -3.53 24.16 -15.03
CA LEU A 25 -4.90 24.62 -15.25
C LEU A 25 -5.63 24.81 -13.92
N LEU A 26 -5.48 23.89 -12.97
CA LEU A 26 -6.08 24.02 -11.64
C LEU A 26 -5.52 25.23 -10.88
N THR A 27 -4.20 25.46 -10.93
CA THR A 27 -3.61 26.64 -10.27
C THR A 27 -4.01 27.94 -10.95
N GLY A 28 -4.12 27.95 -12.27
CA GLY A 28 -4.65 29.08 -13.04
C GLY A 28 -6.11 29.40 -12.68
N PHE A 29 -6.94 28.37 -12.48
CA PHE A 29 -8.34 28.53 -12.09
C PHE A 29 -8.49 29.07 -10.66
N VAL A 30 -7.69 28.57 -9.71
CA VAL A 30 -7.75 29.02 -8.30
C VAL A 30 -7.13 30.41 -8.10
N THR A 31 -6.09 30.75 -8.87
CA THR A 31 -5.35 32.02 -8.73
C THR A 31 -5.92 33.14 -9.62
N GLU A 32 -6.90 32.83 -10.49
CA GLU A 32 -7.47 33.72 -11.53
C GLU A 32 -6.44 34.42 -12.42
N ASN A 33 -5.20 33.93 -12.44
CA ASN A 33 -4.10 34.59 -13.14
C ASN A 33 -3.99 34.02 -14.56
N PRO A 34 -4.21 34.84 -15.62
CA PRO A 34 -4.24 34.38 -17.00
C PRO A 34 -2.89 33.87 -17.49
N LEU A 35 -1.80 34.17 -16.78
CA LEU A 35 -0.45 33.77 -17.14
C LEU A 35 -0.28 32.24 -17.07
N PHE A 36 -0.90 31.57 -16.09
CA PHE A 36 -0.82 30.10 -15.97
C PHE A 36 -1.54 29.38 -17.11
N ILE A 37 -2.70 29.89 -17.53
CA ILE A 37 -3.44 29.33 -18.67
C ILE A 37 -2.64 29.51 -19.96
N LYS A 38 -2.02 30.68 -20.15
CA LYS A 38 -1.15 30.95 -21.32
C LYS A 38 0.07 30.04 -21.37
N ILE A 39 0.62 29.60 -20.23
CA ILE A 39 1.73 28.64 -20.16
C ILE A 39 1.23 27.20 -20.33
N ALA A 40 0.04 26.86 -19.84
CA ALA A 40 -0.49 25.50 -19.94
C ALA A 40 -0.71 25.05 -21.39
N VAL A 41 -1.16 25.95 -22.26
CA VAL A 41 -1.41 25.67 -23.70
C VAL A 41 -0.14 25.19 -24.44
N PRO A 42 0.99 25.92 -24.46
CA PRO A 42 2.20 25.45 -25.13
C PRO A 42 2.79 24.20 -24.46
N VAL A 43 2.68 24.06 -23.14
CA VAL A 43 3.12 22.86 -22.41
C VAL A 43 2.32 21.62 -22.86
N LEU A 44 1.01 21.75 -23.06
CA LEU A 44 0.16 20.67 -23.61
C LEU A 44 0.52 20.32 -25.06
N ILE A 45 0.81 21.32 -25.89
CA ILE A 45 1.25 21.09 -27.27
C ILE A 45 2.59 20.33 -27.27
N ILE A 46 3.53 20.70 -26.40
CA ILE A 46 4.83 20.01 -26.27
C ILE A 46 4.64 18.57 -25.81
N ASP A 47 3.75 18.31 -24.84
CA ASP A 47 3.42 16.96 -24.40
C ASP A 47 2.84 16.10 -25.54
N MET A 48 2.02 16.68 -26.40
CA MET A 48 1.43 15.98 -27.54
C MET A 48 2.46 15.66 -28.64
N ILE A 49 3.42 16.56 -28.91
CA ILE A 49 4.42 16.39 -29.98
C ILE A 49 5.59 15.52 -29.50
N VAL A 50 6.14 15.80 -28.32
CA VAL A 50 7.34 15.14 -27.79
C VAL A 50 7.17 14.81 -26.30
N PRO A 51 6.37 13.77 -25.95
CA PRO A 51 6.19 13.35 -24.56
C PRO A 51 7.51 12.84 -23.94
N ALA A 52 8.51 12.52 -24.76
CA ALA A 52 9.82 12.07 -24.30
C ALA A 52 10.58 13.11 -23.45
N ILE A 53 10.27 14.40 -23.58
CA ILE A 53 10.88 15.48 -22.77
C ILE A 53 10.48 15.34 -21.29
N TYR A 54 9.32 14.77 -21.00
CA TYR A 54 8.83 14.56 -19.63
C TYR A 54 9.43 13.33 -18.95
N LYS A 55 10.19 12.48 -19.65
CA LYS A 55 10.84 11.29 -19.08
C LYS A 55 11.69 11.53 -17.83
N PRO A 56 12.62 12.51 -17.77
CA PRO A 56 13.39 12.77 -16.56
C PRO A 56 12.50 13.14 -15.38
N VAL A 57 11.46 13.94 -15.62
CA VAL A 57 10.54 14.34 -14.54
C VAL A 57 9.64 13.19 -14.12
N ALA A 58 9.11 12.41 -15.07
CA ALA A 58 8.36 11.19 -14.81
C ALA A 58 9.19 10.19 -13.99
N LEU A 59 10.49 10.05 -14.28
CA LEU A 59 11.37 9.17 -13.50
C LEU A 59 11.48 9.63 -12.05
N ILE A 60 11.67 10.94 -11.81
CA ILE A 60 11.74 11.51 -10.46
C ILE A 60 10.40 11.37 -9.74
N TRP A 61 9.31 11.73 -10.42
CA TRP A 61 7.94 11.67 -9.90
C TRP A 61 7.53 10.25 -9.51
N LEU A 62 7.81 9.26 -10.36
CA LEU A 62 7.49 7.87 -10.10
C LEU A 62 8.35 7.28 -8.98
N ARG A 63 9.64 7.63 -8.92
CA ARG A 63 10.53 7.24 -7.80
C ARG A 63 10.04 7.81 -6.48
N LEU A 64 9.66 9.08 -6.46
CA LEU A 64 9.09 9.73 -5.28
C LEU A 64 7.79 9.06 -4.85
N SER A 65 6.88 8.84 -5.79
CA SER A 65 5.60 8.15 -5.55
C SER A 65 5.82 6.75 -4.98
N HIS A 66 6.82 6.02 -5.46
CA HIS A 66 7.16 4.69 -4.95
C HIS A 66 7.73 4.73 -3.53
N LEU A 67 8.59 5.70 -3.24
CA LEU A 67 9.15 5.90 -1.90
C LEU A 67 8.04 6.23 -0.90
N ILE A 68 7.15 7.14 -1.27
CA ILE A 68 5.97 7.50 -0.47
C ILE A 68 5.06 6.29 -0.29
N GLY A 69 4.74 5.55 -1.35
CA GLY A 69 3.89 4.37 -1.27
C GLY A 69 4.44 3.30 -0.34
N THR A 70 5.75 3.08 -0.34
CA THR A 70 6.41 2.15 0.58
C THR A 70 6.32 2.62 2.04
N PHE A 71 6.52 3.92 2.27
CA PHE A 71 6.42 4.51 3.59
C PHE A 71 4.99 4.47 4.14
N VAL A 72 4.01 4.88 3.32
CA VAL A 72 2.58 4.87 3.65
C VAL A 72 2.09 3.46 3.92
N SER A 73 2.50 2.46 3.14
CA SER A 73 2.13 1.06 3.39
C SER A 73 2.57 0.58 4.77
N ARG A 74 3.80 0.92 5.17
CA ARG A 74 4.32 0.58 6.50
C ARG A 74 3.59 1.33 7.61
N ILE A 75 3.31 2.62 7.42
CA ILE A 75 2.53 3.42 8.38
C ILE A 75 1.12 2.86 8.53
N LEU A 76 0.43 2.61 7.43
CA LEU A 76 -0.95 2.11 7.43
C LEU A 76 -1.02 0.77 8.14
N LEU A 77 -0.11 -0.16 7.85
CA LEU A 77 -0.05 -1.45 8.54
C LEU A 77 0.18 -1.27 10.05
N THR A 78 1.11 -0.39 10.42
CA THR A 78 1.41 -0.09 11.84
C THR A 78 0.19 0.50 12.53
N LEU A 79 -0.48 1.45 11.87
CA LEU A 79 -1.67 2.11 12.37
C LEU A 79 -2.82 1.12 12.56
N VAL A 80 -3.09 0.25 11.58
CA VAL A 80 -4.10 -0.80 11.68
C VAL A 80 -3.76 -1.78 12.80
N PHE A 81 -2.49 -2.17 12.92
CA PHE A 81 -2.06 -3.03 14.01
C PHE A 81 -2.35 -2.39 15.37
N TYR A 82 -1.95 -1.14 15.59
CA TYR A 82 -2.12 -0.48 16.88
C TYR A 82 -3.56 -0.02 17.18
N LEU A 83 -4.34 0.38 16.17
CA LEU A 83 -5.70 0.90 16.38
C LEU A 83 -6.77 -0.19 16.32
N VAL A 84 -6.51 -1.32 15.67
CA VAL A 84 -7.51 -2.38 15.50
C VAL A 84 -7.03 -3.66 16.16
N VAL A 85 -5.89 -4.21 15.75
CA VAL A 85 -5.45 -5.54 16.20
C VAL A 85 -5.09 -5.55 17.69
N THR A 86 -4.28 -4.58 18.13
CA THR A 86 -3.84 -4.46 19.52
C THR A 86 -5.00 -4.27 20.50
N PRO A 87 -5.95 -3.33 20.30
CA PRO A 87 -7.07 -3.18 21.24
C PRO A 87 -7.98 -4.40 21.24
N ILE A 88 -8.22 -5.06 20.10
CA ILE A 88 -8.96 -6.33 20.08
C ILE A 88 -8.24 -7.39 20.93
N GLY A 89 -6.91 -7.49 20.80
CA GLY A 89 -6.10 -8.38 21.62
C GLY A 89 -6.15 -8.06 23.12
N LEU A 90 -6.07 -6.78 23.48
CA LEU A 90 -6.18 -6.30 24.87
C LEU A 90 -7.57 -6.56 25.46
N ILE A 91 -8.63 -6.26 24.70
CA ILE A 91 -10.02 -6.55 25.10
C ILE A 91 -10.17 -8.05 25.36
N ARG A 92 -9.66 -8.90 24.45
CA ARG A 92 -9.67 -10.36 24.62
C ARG A 92 -8.91 -10.80 25.87
N GLN A 93 -7.78 -10.16 26.17
CA GLN A 93 -6.97 -10.44 27.36
C GLN A 93 -7.70 -10.05 28.65
N ILE A 94 -8.35 -8.89 28.69
CA ILE A 94 -9.14 -8.41 29.86
C ILE A 94 -10.36 -9.30 30.09
N LEU A 95 -11.05 -9.73 29.02
CA LEU A 95 -12.17 -10.66 29.08
C LEU A 95 -11.76 -12.08 29.55
N GLY A 96 -10.45 -12.35 29.71
CA GLY A 96 -9.96 -13.61 30.28
C GLY A 96 -9.90 -14.77 29.29
N TYR A 97 -10.06 -14.52 27.99
CA TYR A 97 -9.93 -15.55 26.96
C TYR A 97 -8.46 -15.94 26.77
N ASP A 98 -8.03 -16.97 27.50
CA ASP A 98 -6.70 -17.58 27.35
C ASP A 98 -6.75 -18.76 26.36
N SER A 99 -6.96 -18.46 25.07
CA SER A 99 -7.06 -19.48 24.01
C SER A 99 -5.77 -20.27 23.80
N LEU A 100 -4.63 -19.73 24.26
CA LEU A 100 -3.30 -20.32 24.09
C LEU A 100 -2.76 -20.94 25.38
N TYR A 101 -3.55 -21.00 26.46
CA TYR A 101 -3.13 -21.48 27.79
C TYR A 101 -1.81 -20.86 28.27
N LEU A 102 -1.56 -19.59 27.93
CA LEU A 102 -0.30 -18.89 28.21
C LEU A 102 -0.02 -18.81 29.70
N LYS A 103 -1.06 -18.74 30.54
CA LYS A 103 -0.91 -18.73 32.01
C LYS A 103 -0.42 -20.07 32.58
N LYS A 104 -0.71 -21.18 31.91
CA LYS A 104 -0.30 -22.54 32.33
C LYS A 104 1.03 -22.96 31.71
N PHE A 105 1.43 -22.31 30.63
CA PHE A 105 2.67 -22.61 29.93
C PHE A 105 3.89 -22.37 30.84
N LYS A 106 4.72 -23.40 31.03
CA LYS A 106 5.88 -23.43 31.95
C LYS A 106 5.56 -23.31 33.45
N GLY A 107 4.29 -23.36 33.85
CA GLY A 107 3.89 -23.34 35.26
C GLY A 107 3.99 -24.69 35.98
N GLY A 108 4.25 -25.79 35.24
CA GLY A 108 4.37 -27.14 35.78
C GLY A 108 4.96 -28.12 34.77
N SER A 109 4.97 -29.40 35.13
CA SER A 109 5.51 -30.50 34.30
C SER A 109 4.53 -31.03 33.24
N GLU A 110 3.31 -30.47 33.20
CA GLU A 110 2.20 -30.99 32.39
C GLU A 110 2.16 -30.33 31.00
N SER A 111 1.79 -31.10 29.96
CA SER A 111 1.68 -30.57 28.61
C SER A 111 0.43 -29.68 28.46
N VAL A 112 0.62 -28.48 27.92
CA VAL A 112 -0.49 -27.57 27.56
C VAL A 112 -1.10 -27.87 26.18
N MET A 113 -0.48 -28.77 25.41
CA MET A 113 -1.00 -29.17 24.11
C MET A 113 -2.26 -30.02 24.30
N LYS A 114 -3.31 -29.72 23.53
CA LYS A 114 -4.51 -30.57 23.49
C LYS A 114 -4.16 -31.90 22.86
N VAL A 115 -4.13 -32.97 23.66
CA VAL A 115 -4.01 -34.34 23.17
C VAL A 115 -5.28 -34.67 22.39
N ARG A 116 -5.16 -34.90 21.09
CA ARG A 116 -6.28 -35.35 20.25
C ARG A 116 -6.24 -36.86 20.17
N VAL A 117 -7.05 -37.53 20.98
CA VAL A 117 -7.30 -38.97 20.84
C VAL A 117 -8.50 -39.12 19.91
N ILE A 118 -8.25 -38.99 18.60
CA ILE A 118 -9.27 -39.24 17.57
C ILE A 118 -8.96 -40.58 16.91
N THR A 119 -10.00 -41.38 16.69
CA THR A 119 -9.93 -42.60 15.90
C THR A 119 -10.14 -42.19 14.45
N TYR A 120 -9.10 -42.29 13.63
CA TYR A 120 -9.15 -41.86 12.23
C TYR A 120 -10.19 -42.67 11.46
N ASP A 121 -11.13 -41.97 10.82
CA ASP A 121 -12.10 -42.58 9.91
C ASP A 121 -11.70 -42.28 8.46
N LYS A 122 -12.19 -43.10 7.52
CA LYS A 122 -11.94 -42.94 6.08
C LYS A 122 -12.36 -41.56 5.58
N SER A 123 -13.39 -40.99 6.19
CA SER A 123 -13.90 -39.64 5.90
C SER A 123 -12.90 -38.52 6.20
N ASP A 124 -12.03 -38.68 7.21
CA ASP A 124 -10.98 -37.71 7.57
C ASP A 124 -9.85 -37.68 6.54
N ILE A 125 -9.64 -38.79 5.83
CA ILE A 125 -8.64 -38.91 4.75
C ILE A 125 -9.19 -38.29 3.46
N GLU A 126 -10.48 -38.47 3.19
CA GLU A 126 -11.14 -37.93 2.01
C GLU A 126 -11.35 -36.41 2.10
N LYS A 127 -11.47 -35.85 3.31
CA LYS A 127 -11.61 -34.40 3.55
C LYS A 127 -10.66 -33.91 4.67
N PRO A 128 -9.40 -33.65 4.33
CA PRO A 128 -8.37 -33.30 5.31
C PRO A 128 -8.45 -31.85 5.84
N TYR A 129 -9.42 -31.04 5.40
CA TYR A 129 -9.64 -29.64 5.78
C TYR A 129 -11.12 -29.35 6.00
#